data_AF-A0A961SCJ0-F1
#
_entry.id   AF-A0A961SCJ0-F1
#
_cell.length_a   1.000
_cell.length_b   1.000
_cell.length_c   1.000
_cell.angle_alpha   90.00
_cell.angle_beta   90.00
_cell.angle_gamma   90.00
#
_symmetry.space_group_name_H-M   'P 1'
#
loop_
_entity.id
_entity.type
_entity.pdbx_description
1 polymer ?
#
loop_
_entity_poly.entity_id
_entity_poly.type
_entity_poly.pdbx_seq_one_letter_code
_entity_poly.pdbx_strand_id
1 'polypeptide(L)'
;MGDSVAMRLYEDLHQLGRSPKFVHRVDTGLSVLNTQNTRRGVKARRGDGSFGEIIPNEAPIKDKGFIVCRGPIATIEIGIEVKILMKAMIKQIDRVISDLKGQAVHFRSRGGNPVCVGVVGINRAAYTTTYEGSRSFKTDGSGTYKHPIDEADEAERRLFQLAAPAFDEFIVLRFEASNEDPYPFRWSNERATLLNYGAALARVSQQYEARV
;
A
#
# COMPACT_ATOMS: atom_id res chain seq x y z
N MET A 1 -1.83 -2.84 -9.77
CA MET A 1 -1.09 -3.69 -8.81
C MET A 1 -1.14 -3.11 -7.40
N GLY A 2 -0.85 -1.81 -7.20
CA GLY A 2 -1.01 -1.14 -5.90
C GLY A 2 -2.40 -1.33 -5.27
N ASP A 3 -3.47 -1.02 -6.02
CA ASP A 3 -4.86 -1.26 -5.59
C ASP A 3 -5.09 -2.70 -5.07
N SER A 4 -4.51 -3.72 -5.72
CA SER A 4 -4.70 -5.11 -5.30
C SER A 4 -4.01 -5.44 -3.98
N VAL A 5 -2.87 -4.81 -3.69
CA VAL A 5 -2.17 -4.97 -2.41
C VAL A 5 -2.91 -4.21 -1.32
N ALA A 6 -3.37 -3.00 -1.61
CA ALA A 6 -4.18 -2.19 -0.71
C ALA A 6 -5.45 -2.93 -0.25
N MET A 7 -6.17 -3.57 -1.19
CA MET A 7 -7.37 -4.35 -0.87
C MET A 7 -7.11 -5.47 0.14
N ARG A 8 -5.94 -6.12 0.08
CA ARG A 8 -5.63 -7.24 0.98
C ARG A 8 -5.36 -6.80 2.41
N LEU A 9 -4.84 -5.60 2.64
CA LEU A 9 -4.63 -5.08 3.99
C LEU A 9 -5.92 -5.16 4.83
N TYR A 10 -7.06 -4.77 4.27
CA TYR A 10 -8.33 -4.75 5.00
C TYR A 10 -8.86 -6.15 5.32
N GLU A 11 -8.67 -7.10 4.39
CA GLU A 11 -9.00 -8.51 4.60
C GLU A 11 -8.10 -9.11 5.68
N ASP A 12 -6.81 -8.79 5.67
CA ASP A 12 -5.83 -9.30 6.64
C ASP A 12 -6.06 -8.72 8.04
N LEU A 13 -6.49 -7.45 8.14
CA LEU A 13 -6.92 -6.84 9.40
C LEU A 13 -8.19 -7.50 9.96
N HIS A 14 -9.15 -7.82 9.09
CA HIS A 14 -10.37 -8.54 9.49
C HIS A 14 -10.02 -9.94 9.98
N GLN A 15 -9.23 -10.69 9.21
CA GLN A 15 -8.79 -12.03 9.55
C GLN A 15 -7.98 -12.07 10.85
N LEU A 16 -7.16 -11.04 11.11
CA LEU A 16 -6.42 -10.92 12.36
C LEU A 16 -7.36 -10.79 13.58
N GLY A 17 -8.52 -10.17 13.41
CA GLY A 17 -9.60 -10.14 14.41
C GLY A 17 -9.27 -9.43 15.72
N ARG A 18 -8.21 -8.61 15.75
CA ARG A 18 -7.71 -7.97 16.99
C ARG A 18 -8.36 -6.63 17.33
N SER A 19 -9.13 -6.04 16.42
CA SER A 19 -9.97 -4.87 16.68
C SER A 19 -11.44 -5.29 16.54
N PRO A 20 -12.14 -5.54 17.66
CA PRO A 20 -13.58 -5.79 17.65
C PRO A 20 -14.35 -4.68 16.94
N LYS A 21 -13.90 -3.42 17.09
CA LYS A 21 -14.49 -2.26 16.41
C LYS A 21 -14.39 -2.39 14.88
N PHE A 22 -13.21 -2.74 14.36
CA PHE A 22 -13.00 -2.93 12.93
C PHE A 22 -13.86 -4.05 12.38
N VAL A 23 -13.80 -5.23 13.03
CA VAL A 23 -14.54 -6.42 12.63
C VAL A 23 -16.05 -6.13 12.60
N HIS A 24 -16.58 -5.51 13.66
CA HIS A 24 -17.99 -5.16 13.73
C HIS A 24 -18.42 -4.24 12.58
N ARG A 25 -17.64 -3.21 12.26
CA ARG A 25 -17.97 -2.25 11.18
C ARG A 25 -17.90 -2.89 9.79
N VAL A 26 -16.96 -3.82 9.59
CA VAL A 26 -16.90 -4.62 8.35
C VAL A 26 -18.10 -5.56 8.23
N ASP A 27 -18.38 -6.35 9.27
CA ASP A 27 -19.41 -7.39 9.24
C ASP A 27 -20.82 -6.81 9.08
N THR A 28 -21.05 -5.62 9.65
CA THR A 28 -22.33 -4.89 9.51
C THR A 28 -22.43 -4.04 8.25
N GLY A 29 -21.34 -3.91 7.49
CA GLY A 29 -21.28 -3.04 6.31
C GLY A 29 -21.35 -1.54 6.62
N LEU A 30 -21.20 -1.13 7.88
CA LEU A 30 -21.12 0.27 8.29
C LEU A 30 -19.89 0.97 7.71
N SER A 31 -18.83 0.21 7.45
CA SER A 31 -17.64 0.70 6.77
C SER A 31 -17.27 -0.19 5.60
N VAL A 32 -16.88 0.46 4.51
CA VAL A 32 -16.60 -0.19 3.24
C VAL A 32 -15.31 0.34 2.64
N LEU A 33 -14.73 -0.46 1.75
CA LEU A 33 -13.61 -0.06 0.91
C LEU A 33 -14.10 0.76 -0.28
N ASN A 34 -13.46 1.90 -0.50
CA ASN A 34 -13.59 2.68 -1.72
C ASN A 34 -12.34 2.49 -2.59
N THR A 35 -12.47 1.70 -3.66
CA THR A 35 -11.40 1.42 -4.63
C THR A 35 -11.14 2.56 -5.60
N GLN A 36 -12.04 3.54 -5.70
CA GLN A 36 -11.84 4.73 -6.54
C GLN A 36 -11.03 5.80 -5.79
N ASN A 37 -10.87 5.64 -4.46
CA ASN A 37 -10.21 6.60 -3.58
C ASN A 37 -10.79 8.03 -3.69
N THR A 38 -12.06 8.12 -4.04
CA THR A 38 -12.79 9.39 -4.24
C THR A 38 -13.84 9.55 -3.14
N ARG A 39 -13.78 10.65 -2.38
CA ARG A 39 -14.90 11.05 -1.52
C ARG A 39 -15.91 11.83 -2.36
N ARG A 40 -17.20 11.47 -2.29
CA ARG A 40 -18.26 12.26 -2.93
C ARG A 40 -18.22 13.69 -2.37
N GLY A 41 -18.18 14.68 -3.26
CA GLY A 41 -18.14 16.11 -2.88
C GLY A 41 -16.76 16.66 -2.48
N VAL A 42 -15.69 15.85 -2.50
CA VAL A 42 -14.31 16.30 -2.20
C VAL A 42 -13.42 16.07 -3.42
N LYS A 43 -12.65 17.10 -3.82
CA LYS A 43 -11.62 16.95 -4.87
C LYS A 43 -10.57 15.94 -4.41
N ALA A 44 -10.59 14.75 -5.00
CA ALA A 44 -9.78 13.62 -4.57
C ALA A 44 -8.44 13.53 -5.31
N ARG A 45 -7.41 13.01 -4.63
CA ARG A 45 -6.24 12.43 -5.30
C ARG A 45 -6.49 10.93 -5.46
N ARG A 46 -6.28 10.39 -6.67
CA ARG A 46 -6.27 8.95 -6.89
C ARG A 46 -5.17 8.34 -6.02
N GLY A 47 -5.52 7.35 -5.22
CA GLY A 47 -4.60 6.55 -4.39
C GLY A 47 -5.12 5.12 -4.34
N ASP A 48 -4.39 4.23 -3.67
CA ASP A 48 -4.60 2.79 -3.87
C ASP A 48 -5.77 2.20 -3.06
N GLY A 49 -6.17 2.83 -1.93
CA GLY A 49 -7.38 2.44 -1.21
C GLY A 49 -7.72 3.33 -0.01
N SER A 50 -9.03 3.55 0.20
CA SER A 50 -9.55 4.16 1.44
C SER A 50 -10.69 3.32 1.99
N PHE A 51 -10.68 3.11 3.29
CA PHE A 51 -11.76 2.46 4.03
C PHE A 51 -12.43 3.46 4.95
N GLY A 52 -13.75 3.42 5.04
CA GLY A 52 -14.47 4.24 5.99
C GLY A 52 -15.99 4.13 5.87
N GLU A 53 -16.68 5.03 6.57
CA GLU A 53 -18.13 5.00 6.69
C GLU A 53 -18.82 5.10 5.33
N ILE A 54 -19.70 4.15 5.03
CA ILE A 54 -20.50 4.18 3.80
C ILE A 54 -21.42 5.42 3.80
N ILE A 55 -21.64 6.01 2.64
CA ILE A 55 -22.61 7.12 2.53
C ILE A 55 -24.01 6.62 2.93
N PRO A 56 -24.78 7.38 3.75
CA PRO A 56 -26.14 6.99 4.11
C PRO A 56 -27.02 6.70 2.89
N ASN A 57 -27.81 5.63 2.97
CA ASN A 57 -28.69 5.10 1.92
C ASN A 57 -27.99 4.45 0.72
N GLU A 58 -26.66 4.35 0.71
CA GLU A 58 -25.94 3.50 -0.23
C GLU A 58 -25.85 2.07 0.30
N ALA A 59 -25.86 1.09 -0.61
CA ALA A 59 -25.76 -0.32 -0.26
C ALA A 59 -24.31 -0.82 -0.42
N PRO A 60 -23.73 -1.47 0.61
CA PRO A 60 -22.43 -2.13 0.48
C PRO A 60 -22.47 -3.22 -0.60
N ILE A 61 -21.48 -3.26 -1.47
CA ILE A 61 -21.33 -4.27 -2.52
C ILE A 61 -20.32 -5.33 -2.08
N LYS A 62 -20.74 -6.59 -2.02
CA LYS A 62 -19.86 -7.70 -1.66
C LYS A 62 -19.33 -8.39 -2.91
N ASP A 63 -18.04 -8.23 -3.19
CA ASP A 63 -17.39 -8.95 -4.29
C ASP A 63 -17.06 -10.39 -3.89
N LYS A 64 -17.12 -11.31 -4.86
CA LYS A 64 -16.79 -12.73 -4.64
C LYS A 64 -15.34 -12.87 -4.17
N GLY A 65 -15.14 -13.62 -3.07
CA GLY A 65 -13.81 -13.93 -2.53
C GLY A 65 -13.25 -12.86 -1.58
N PHE A 66 -14.07 -11.90 -1.15
CA PHE A 66 -13.69 -10.87 -0.20
C PHE A 66 -14.76 -10.66 0.86
N ILE A 67 -14.33 -10.31 2.06
CA ILE A 67 -15.19 -10.06 3.21
C ILE A 67 -15.56 -8.57 3.27
N VAL A 68 -14.59 -7.68 3.03
CA VAL A 68 -14.77 -6.24 3.18
C VAL A 68 -15.58 -5.67 2.01
N CYS A 69 -16.81 -5.26 2.24
CA CYS A 69 -17.66 -4.70 1.18
C CYS A 69 -17.09 -3.43 0.55
N ARG A 70 -17.60 -3.06 -0.62
CA ARG A 70 -17.19 -1.89 -1.40
C ARG A 70 -18.32 -0.88 -1.46
N GLY A 71 -17.97 0.38 -1.58
CA GLY A 71 -18.95 1.43 -1.80
C GLY A 71 -18.36 2.83 -1.70
N PRO A 72 -19.18 3.84 -1.97
CA PRO A 72 -18.79 5.22 -1.73
C PRO A 72 -18.74 5.50 -0.23
N ILE A 73 -17.71 6.22 0.21
CA ILE A 73 -17.48 6.55 1.63
C ILE A 73 -17.66 8.05 1.90
N ALA A 74 -18.20 8.37 3.08
CA ALA A 74 -18.32 9.72 3.61
C ALA A 74 -17.04 10.16 4.33
N THR A 75 -16.42 9.27 5.09
CA THR A 75 -15.22 9.53 5.89
C THR A 75 -14.07 8.58 5.51
N ILE A 76 -12.84 8.95 5.87
CA ILE A 76 -11.69 8.04 5.77
C ILE A 76 -11.34 7.63 7.19
N GLU A 77 -11.28 6.33 7.40
CA GLU A 77 -10.97 5.69 8.66
C GLU A 77 -9.59 5.04 8.63
N ILE A 78 -9.28 4.38 7.52
CA ILE A 78 -7.94 3.89 7.18
C ILE A 78 -7.65 4.27 5.73
N GLY A 79 -6.60 5.05 5.51
CA GLY A 79 -6.09 5.36 4.17
C GLY A 79 -4.80 4.57 3.92
N ILE A 80 -4.73 3.85 2.79
CA ILE A 80 -3.52 3.13 2.37
C ILE A 80 -3.01 3.68 1.04
N GLU A 81 -1.71 3.88 0.94
CA GLU A 81 -1.03 4.17 -0.32
C GLU A 81 0.09 3.15 -0.55
N VAL A 82 0.16 2.62 -1.77
CA VAL A 82 1.08 1.56 -2.17
C VAL A 82 1.98 2.03 -3.32
N LYS A 83 3.28 1.80 -3.20
CA LYS A 83 4.24 1.98 -4.29
C LYS A 83 5.07 0.72 -4.47
N ILE A 84 5.31 0.32 -5.72
CA ILE A 84 6.13 -0.85 -6.04
C ILE A 84 7.28 -0.38 -6.92
N LEU A 85 8.50 -0.53 -6.42
CA LEU A 85 9.73 -0.12 -7.08
C LEU A 85 10.38 -1.32 -7.74
N MET A 86 10.29 -1.39 -9.07
CA MET A 86 10.81 -2.50 -9.85
C MET A 86 12.28 -2.34 -10.27
N LYS A 87 12.71 -1.11 -10.65
CA LYS A 87 14.07 -0.74 -11.10
C LYS A 87 14.27 0.77 -11.02
N ALA A 88 15.52 1.24 -11.14
CA ALA A 88 15.91 2.64 -11.30
C ALA A 88 15.38 3.51 -10.15
N MET A 89 15.48 2.95 -8.95
CA MET A 89 14.78 3.44 -7.78
C MET A 89 15.24 4.85 -7.44
N ILE A 90 16.54 5.11 -7.46
CA ILE A 90 17.09 6.40 -7.02
C ILE A 90 16.71 7.54 -7.95
N LYS A 91 16.61 7.29 -9.26
CA LYS A 91 16.16 8.32 -10.21
C LYS A 91 14.70 8.72 -10.02
N GLN A 92 13.88 7.83 -9.46
CA GLN A 92 12.45 8.03 -9.28
C GLN A 92 12.05 8.30 -7.82
N ILE A 93 12.96 8.10 -6.87
CA ILE A 93 12.63 8.02 -5.44
C ILE A 93 12.03 9.32 -4.90
N ASP A 94 12.52 10.47 -5.36
CA ASP A 94 12.02 11.77 -4.90
C ASP A 94 10.57 12.00 -5.32
N ARG A 95 10.21 11.56 -6.55
CA ARG A 95 8.82 11.58 -7.00
C ARG A 95 7.97 10.62 -6.17
N VAL A 96 8.45 9.41 -5.92
CA VAL A 96 7.74 8.40 -5.11
C VAL A 96 7.46 8.92 -3.70
N ILE A 97 8.47 9.53 -3.05
CA ILE A 97 8.34 10.14 -1.73
C ILE A 97 7.31 11.28 -1.76
N SER A 98 7.38 12.15 -2.77
CA SER A 98 6.42 13.25 -2.93
C SER A 98 4.99 12.76 -3.09
N ASP A 99 4.78 11.72 -3.93
CA ASP A 99 3.48 11.09 -4.15
C ASP A 99 2.94 10.49 -2.83
N LEU A 100 3.75 9.72 -2.10
CA LEU A 100 3.40 9.14 -0.80
C LEU A 100 2.99 10.21 0.22
N LYS A 101 3.81 11.25 0.41
CA LYS A 101 3.51 12.33 1.36
C LYS A 101 2.27 13.11 0.95
N GLY A 102 2.13 13.39 -0.35
CA GLY A 102 0.98 14.07 -0.91
C GLY A 102 -0.33 13.32 -0.65
N GLN A 103 -0.28 11.99 -0.69
CA GLN A 103 -1.43 11.15 -0.39
C GLN A 103 -1.72 11.08 1.12
N ALA A 104 -0.70 10.96 1.96
CA ALA A 104 -0.85 11.00 3.42
C ALA A 104 -1.49 12.32 3.91
N VAL A 105 -1.12 13.45 3.30
CA VAL A 105 -1.77 14.74 3.54
C VAL A 105 -3.23 14.72 3.05
N HIS A 106 -3.50 14.11 1.90
CA HIS A 106 -4.86 14.02 1.37
C HIS A 106 -5.81 13.24 2.30
N PHE A 107 -5.36 12.11 2.85
CA PHE A 107 -6.13 11.34 3.82
C PHE A 107 -6.60 12.20 5.00
N ARG A 108 -5.73 13.09 5.50
CA ARG A 108 -5.98 13.96 6.65
C ARG A 108 -6.68 15.29 6.31
N SER A 109 -6.83 15.64 5.04
CA SER A 109 -7.19 17.01 4.60
C SER A 109 -8.63 17.46 4.85
N ARG A 110 -9.55 16.60 5.33
CA ARG A 110 -11.00 16.93 5.46
C ARG A 110 -11.68 16.35 6.70
N GLY A 111 -11.00 16.38 7.84
CA GLY A 111 -11.57 16.02 9.15
C GLY A 111 -11.45 14.54 9.49
N GLY A 112 -11.47 14.25 10.79
CA GLY A 112 -11.19 12.94 11.37
C GLY A 112 -9.70 12.70 11.68
N ASN A 113 -9.42 11.53 12.25
CA ASN A 113 -8.06 11.05 12.53
C ASN A 113 -7.90 9.63 11.91
N PRO A 114 -7.69 9.54 10.58
CA PRO A 114 -7.54 8.25 9.91
C PRO A 114 -6.21 7.59 10.25
N VAL A 115 -6.18 6.26 10.33
CA VAL A 115 -4.92 5.52 10.32
C VAL A 115 -4.36 5.57 8.91
N CYS A 116 -3.21 6.20 8.71
CA CYS A 116 -2.55 6.29 7.41
C CYS A 116 -1.44 5.25 7.31
N VAL A 117 -1.59 4.34 6.36
CA VAL A 117 -0.65 3.24 6.11
C VAL A 117 0.08 3.48 4.79
N GLY A 118 1.40 3.50 4.83
CA GLY A 118 2.24 3.51 3.63
C GLY A 118 2.81 2.12 3.39
N VAL A 119 2.71 1.61 2.16
CA VAL A 119 3.32 0.33 1.78
C VAL A 119 4.24 0.56 0.60
N VAL A 120 5.49 0.11 0.72
CA VAL A 120 6.43 0.13 -0.41
C VAL A 120 7.00 -1.25 -0.65
N GLY A 121 6.76 -1.77 -1.86
CA GLY A 121 7.47 -2.93 -2.38
C GLY A 121 8.79 -2.51 -3.01
N ILE A 122 9.89 -3.15 -2.63
CA ILE A 122 11.24 -2.88 -3.15
C ILE A 122 11.79 -4.16 -3.77
N ASN A 123 11.97 -4.15 -5.09
CA ASN A 123 12.55 -5.26 -5.82
C ASN A 123 14.07 -5.35 -5.61
N ARG A 124 14.56 -6.48 -5.10
CA ARG A 124 15.98 -6.79 -4.89
C ARG A 124 16.48 -7.85 -5.86
N ALA A 125 15.78 -8.08 -6.97
CA ALA A 125 16.22 -9.04 -7.97
C ALA A 125 17.63 -8.69 -8.49
N ALA A 126 18.43 -9.73 -8.72
CA ALA A 126 19.78 -9.60 -9.28
C ALA A 126 19.77 -9.07 -10.71
N TYR A 127 18.64 -9.14 -11.42
CA TYR A 127 18.45 -8.47 -12.70
C TYR A 127 16.96 -8.23 -12.99
N THR A 128 16.68 -7.40 -13.99
CA THR A 128 15.35 -7.23 -14.59
C THR A 128 15.51 -6.67 -16.00
N THR A 129 14.48 -6.80 -16.83
CA THR A 129 14.53 -6.38 -18.23
C THR A 129 13.52 -5.26 -18.46
N THR A 130 13.96 -4.06 -18.80
CA THR A 130 13.04 -2.96 -19.11
C THR A 130 12.59 -3.07 -20.56
N TYR A 131 11.31 -2.84 -20.83
CA TYR A 131 10.76 -2.85 -22.19
C TYR A 131 10.32 -1.45 -22.60
N GLU A 132 10.82 -0.97 -23.75
CA GLU A 132 10.40 0.30 -24.36
C GLU A 132 9.96 0.01 -25.80
N GLY A 133 8.64 0.00 -26.02
CA GLY A 133 8.07 -0.48 -27.28
C GLY A 133 8.46 -1.94 -27.52
N SER A 134 9.14 -2.21 -28.64
CA SER A 134 9.65 -3.54 -28.99
C SER A 134 11.06 -3.84 -28.48
N ARG A 135 11.73 -2.87 -27.85
CA ARG A 135 13.12 -3.03 -27.38
C ARG A 135 13.15 -3.50 -25.93
N SER A 136 14.06 -4.42 -25.63
CA SER A 136 14.33 -4.88 -24.27
C SER A 136 15.73 -4.43 -23.83
N PHE A 137 15.83 -4.05 -22.56
CA PHE A 137 17.05 -3.57 -21.92
C PHE A 137 17.25 -4.31 -20.59
N LYS A 138 17.98 -5.42 -20.65
CA LYS A 138 18.38 -6.17 -19.47
C LYS A 138 19.36 -5.37 -18.62
N THR A 139 19.22 -5.41 -17.31
CA THR A 139 20.26 -4.86 -16.42
C THR A 139 21.51 -5.72 -16.48
N ASP A 140 22.66 -5.07 -16.56
CA ASP A 140 23.98 -5.70 -16.62
C ASP A 140 24.89 -5.27 -15.44
N GLY A 141 24.37 -4.44 -14.54
CA GLY A 141 25.10 -3.95 -13.36
C GLY A 141 26.03 -2.77 -13.65
N SER A 142 26.12 -2.33 -14.91
CA SER A 142 26.87 -1.13 -15.28
C SER A 142 26.23 0.12 -14.67
N GLY A 143 27.01 1.21 -14.55
CA GLY A 143 26.51 2.46 -13.96
C GLY A 143 25.22 3.00 -14.60
N THR A 144 25.01 2.75 -15.89
CA THR A 144 23.78 3.13 -16.62
C THR A 144 22.65 2.12 -16.46
N TYR A 145 22.97 0.82 -16.36
CA TYR A 145 22.00 -0.28 -16.30
C TYR A 145 22.13 -1.12 -15.02
N LYS A 146 22.23 -0.43 -13.88
CA LYS A 146 22.27 -1.03 -12.54
C LYS A 146 21.17 -2.06 -12.32
N HIS A 147 21.50 -3.11 -11.61
CA HIS A 147 20.53 -4.10 -11.15
C HIS A 147 19.62 -3.47 -10.08
N PRO A 148 18.37 -3.96 -9.92
CA PRO A 148 17.47 -3.48 -8.87
C PRO A 148 18.11 -3.50 -7.47
N ILE A 149 18.85 -4.57 -7.16
CA ILE A 149 19.53 -4.74 -5.87
C ILE A 149 20.55 -3.64 -5.56
N ASP A 150 21.22 -3.08 -6.58
CA ASP A 150 22.32 -2.09 -6.40
C ASP A 150 21.82 -0.77 -5.79
N GLU A 151 20.53 -0.48 -5.93
CA GLU A 151 19.90 0.76 -5.48
C GLU A 151 18.91 0.53 -4.32
N ALA A 152 18.60 -0.72 -4.00
CA ALA A 152 17.52 -1.08 -3.09
C ALA A 152 17.72 -0.54 -1.67
N ASP A 153 18.93 -0.70 -1.11
CA ASP A 153 19.21 -0.28 0.27
C ASP A 153 19.19 1.25 0.43
N GLU A 154 19.71 1.99 -0.55
CA GLU A 154 19.67 3.46 -0.54
C GLU A 154 18.24 3.98 -0.76
N ALA A 155 17.46 3.35 -1.64
CA ALA A 155 16.06 3.71 -1.84
C ALA A 155 15.24 3.47 -0.57
N GLU A 156 15.42 2.31 0.07
CA GLU A 156 14.80 1.97 1.34
C GLU A 156 15.15 2.99 2.44
N ARG A 157 16.44 3.32 2.58
CA ARG A 157 16.92 4.30 3.56
C ARG A 157 16.24 5.66 3.37
N ARG A 158 16.13 6.14 2.13
CA ARG A 158 15.45 7.42 1.82
C ARG A 158 13.95 7.37 2.11
N LEU A 159 13.29 6.26 1.80
CA LEU A 159 11.86 6.08 2.09
C LEU A 159 11.58 6.16 3.60
N PHE A 160 12.39 5.46 4.41
CA PHE A 160 12.27 5.53 5.87
C PHE A 160 12.56 6.93 6.41
N GLN A 161 13.55 7.62 5.88
CA GLN A 161 13.90 8.96 6.37
C GLN A 161 12.89 10.04 5.95
N LEU A 162 12.35 9.95 4.73
CA LEU A 162 11.66 11.09 4.09
C LEU A 162 10.16 10.88 3.92
N ALA A 163 9.70 9.64 3.74
CA ALA A 163 8.29 9.29 3.52
C ALA A 163 7.63 8.71 4.77
N ALA A 164 8.27 7.75 5.45
CA ALA A 164 7.69 7.04 6.60
C ALA A 164 7.14 7.98 7.70
N PRO A 165 7.77 9.13 8.04
CA PRO A 165 7.24 10.03 9.06
C PRO A 165 5.87 10.65 8.73
N ALA A 166 5.39 10.55 7.49
CA ALA A 166 4.06 11.03 7.10
C ALA A 166 2.94 10.00 7.39
N PHE A 167 3.28 8.78 7.79
CA PHE A 167 2.35 7.67 8.01
C PHE A 167 2.36 7.23 9.47
N ASP A 168 1.23 6.68 9.92
CA ASP A 168 1.10 6.10 11.26
C ASP A 168 1.65 4.66 11.29
N GLU A 169 1.70 4.01 10.13
CA GLU A 169 2.41 2.75 9.90
C GLU A 169 3.06 2.75 8.51
N PHE A 170 4.30 2.28 8.41
CA PHE A 170 5.04 2.24 7.15
C PHE A 170 5.68 0.87 6.92
N ILE A 171 5.17 0.15 5.92
CA ILE A 171 5.50 -1.24 5.63
C ILE A 171 6.42 -1.29 4.41
N VAL A 172 7.60 -1.87 4.57
CA VAL A 172 8.52 -2.15 3.45
C VAL A 172 8.55 -3.64 3.15
N LEU A 173 8.10 -4.01 1.96
CA LEU A 173 8.07 -5.38 1.46
C LEU A 173 9.25 -5.60 0.52
N ARG A 174 10.25 -6.35 0.97
CA ARG A 174 11.45 -6.66 0.18
C ARG A 174 11.22 -7.96 -0.58
N PHE A 175 11.16 -7.87 -1.90
CA PHE A 175 10.90 -9.01 -2.76
C PHE A 175 11.94 -9.11 -3.86
N GLU A 176 12.06 -10.27 -4.46
CA GLU A 176 12.84 -10.50 -5.66
C GLU A 176 11.89 -11.02 -6.72
N ALA A 177 11.70 -10.22 -7.77
CA ALA A 177 10.92 -10.62 -8.92
C ALA A 177 11.64 -10.23 -10.21
N SER A 178 11.68 -11.18 -11.15
CA SER A 178 11.98 -10.87 -12.54
C SER A 178 10.69 -10.65 -13.30
N ASN A 179 10.74 -9.84 -14.35
CA ASN A 179 9.62 -9.57 -15.24
C ASN A 179 9.74 -10.33 -16.56
N GLU A 180 10.45 -11.46 -16.54
CA GLU A 180 10.60 -12.41 -17.64
C GLU A 180 10.07 -13.76 -17.17
N ASP A 181 9.55 -14.56 -18.11
CA ASP A 181 9.10 -15.93 -17.84
C ASP A 181 10.24 -16.76 -17.18
N PRO A 182 9.99 -17.54 -16.12
CA PRO A 182 8.68 -17.96 -15.56
C PRO A 182 8.09 -17.00 -14.50
N TYR A 183 8.48 -15.73 -14.52
CA TYR A 183 8.09 -14.69 -13.55
C TYR A 183 8.35 -15.11 -12.09
N PRO A 184 9.57 -15.59 -11.77
CA PRO A 184 9.91 -16.01 -10.42
C PRO A 184 9.66 -14.87 -9.44
N PHE A 185 9.02 -15.20 -8.32
CA PHE A 185 8.79 -14.31 -7.20
C PHE A 185 9.24 -15.00 -5.90
N ARG A 186 9.97 -14.27 -5.07
CA ARG A 186 10.24 -14.68 -3.69
C ARG A 186 10.40 -13.47 -2.78
N TRP A 187 10.19 -13.67 -1.48
CA TRP A 187 10.62 -12.70 -0.48
C TRP A 187 12.14 -12.77 -0.32
N SER A 188 12.82 -11.62 -0.23
CA SER A 188 14.26 -11.62 0.04
C SER A 188 14.59 -12.26 1.39
N ASN A 189 13.67 -12.13 2.35
CA ASN A 189 13.68 -12.88 3.60
C ASN A 189 12.24 -13.09 4.07
N GLU A 190 11.69 -14.28 3.80
CA GLU A 190 10.29 -14.60 4.10
C GLU A 190 9.94 -14.44 5.57
N ARG A 191 10.77 -14.97 6.48
CA ARG A 191 10.52 -14.90 7.92
C ARG A 191 10.47 -13.45 8.41
N ALA A 192 11.44 -12.63 7.99
CA ALA A 192 11.47 -11.21 8.37
C ALA A 192 10.26 -10.46 7.79
N THR A 193 9.87 -10.74 6.55
CA THR A 193 8.67 -10.16 5.93
C THR A 193 7.42 -10.49 6.73
N LEU A 194 7.20 -11.77 7.07
CA LEU A 194 6.04 -12.21 7.85
C LEU A 194 5.99 -11.56 9.24
N LEU A 195 7.12 -11.51 9.95
CA LEU A 195 7.19 -10.90 11.28
C LEU A 195 6.91 -9.39 11.23
N ASN A 196 7.52 -8.68 10.28
CA ASN A 196 7.33 -7.23 10.15
C ASN A 196 5.91 -6.89 9.73
N TYR A 197 5.34 -7.62 8.77
CA TYR A 197 3.97 -7.42 8.31
C TYR A 197 2.95 -7.73 9.41
N GLY A 198 3.09 -8.86 10.09
CA GLY A 198 2.22 -9.21 11.22
C GLY A 198 2.27 -8.21 12.37
N ALA A 199 3.46 -7.67 12.67
CA ALA A 199 3.63 -6.62 13.66
C ALA A 199 2.94 -5.31 13.23
N ALA A 200 3.03 -4.94 11.94
CA ALA A 200 2.34 -3.78 11.40
C ALA A 200 0.81 -3.93 11.47
N LEU A 201 0.27 -5.09 11.08
CA LEU A 201 -1.17 -5.37 11.20
C LEU A 201 -1.65 -5.25 12.65
N ALA A 202 -0.89 -5.77 13.61
CA ALA A 202 -1.23 -5.66 15.03
C ALA A 202 -1.27 -4.19 15.49
N ARG A 203 -0.30 -3.35 15.08
CA ARG A 203 -0.29 -1.92 15.42
C ARG A 203 -1.43 -1.15 14.74
N VAL A 204 -1.69 -1.40 13.47
CA VAL A 204 -2.81 -0.78 12.74
C VAL A 204 -4.14 -1.16 13.40
N SER A 205 -4.33 -2.43 13.75
CA SER A 205 -5.51 -2.91 14.46
C SER A 205 -5.67 -2.20 15.82
N GLN A 206 -4.59 -2.06 16.59
CA GLN A 206 -4.63 -1.37 17.88
C GLN A 206 -4.97 0.11 17.73
N GLN A 207 -4.37 0.79 16.74
CA GLN A 207 -4.66 2.19 16.45
C GLN A 207 -6.12 2.37 16.05
N TYR A 208 -6.64 1.48 15.20
CA TYR A 208 -8.04 1.55 14.78
C TYR A 208 -8.99 1.34 15.97
N GLU A 209 -8.71 0.35 16.84
CA GLU A 209 -9.49 0.11 18.05
C GLU A 209 -9.53 1.36 18.95
N ALA A 210 -8.42 2.09 19.06
CA ALA A 210 -8.32 3.31 19.87
C ALA A 210 -9.00 4.55 19.25
N ARG A 211 -9.49 4.49 18.00
CA ARG A 211 -10.17 5.64 17.37
C ARG A 211 -11.48 5.96 18.08
N VAL A 212 -11.72 7.25 18.35
CA VAL A 212 -12.99 7.75 18.91
C VAL A 212 -13.99 8.00 17.80
#